data_AF-A0A368TQH4-F1
#
_entry.id   AF-A0A368TQH4-F1
#
_cell.length_a   1.000
_cell.length_b   1.000
_cell.length_c   1.000
_cell.angle_alpha   90.00
_cell.angle_beta   90.00
_cell.angle_gamma   90.00
#
_symmetry.space_group_name_H-M   'P 1'
#
loop_
_entity.id
_entity.type
_entity.pdbx_description
1 polymer ?
#
loop_
_entity_poly.entity_id
_entity_poly.type
_entity_poly.pdbx_seq_one_letter_code
_entity_poly.pdbx_strand_id
1 'polypeptide(L)'
;MPVRRVERIMIRPGHANYLACHRYCSAARKVANATLFHMRQALFAETPISASQADKRLKKEHKDVYQLLPSAGSQRMTQIVGDAWKSWLAAKDDFKINPHKYKARPRIPGYSKGARTYVVNRNGYKIVDGMIHLSGAKAVGFQPVKTTVCQHQAFNEKADKAVVTDIRIVPLGTSFCIEVGYEKEATPTTLLDMRRAFSIDIGIDNLVALVSNQPDYRPVLIKGKVIKSINAMYNKNKAGLAK
;
A
#
# COMPACT_ATOMS: atom_id res chain seq x y z
N MET A 1 11.09 -12.97 -17.22
CA MET A 1 11.37 -12.67 -15.80
C MET A 1 10.12 -12.02 -15.26
N PRO A 2 9.52 -12.56 -14.19
CA PRO A 2 8.33 -11.98 -13.58
C PRO A 2 8.68 -10.60 -13.00
N VAL A 3 7.94 -9.59 -13.44
CA VAL A 3 8.05 -8.23 -12.90
C VAL A 3 6.83 -7.96 -12.01
N ARG A 4 7.09 -7.37 -10.84
CA ARG A 4 6.03 -6.88 -9.96
C ARG A 4 5.56 -5.52 -10.44
N ARG A 5 4.25 -5.39 -10.60
CA ARG A 5 3.58 -4.15 -10.98
C ARG A 5 2.44 -3.85 -10.02
N VAL A 6 1.95 -2.62 -10.08
CA VAL A 6 0.86 -2.14 -9.24
C VAL A 6 -0.10 -1.33 -10.12
N GLU A 7 -1.36 -1.73 -10.15
CA GLU A 7 -2.44 -0.86 -10.63
C GLU A 7 -2.89 0.03 -9.47
N ARG A 8 -3.16 1.30 -9.74
CA ARG A 8 -3.59 2.29 -8.75
C ARG A 8 -4.97 2.83 -9.09
N ILE A 9 -5.91 2.67 -8.18
CA ILE A 9 -7.28 3.14 -8.32
C ILE A 9 -7.54 4.21 -7.26
N MET A 10 -7.79 5.44 -7.72
CA MET A 10 -7.92 6.60 -6.84
C MET A 10 -9.34 6.74 -6.28
N ILE A 11 -9.46 6.85 -4.97
CA ILE A 11 -10.71 7.02 -4.23
C ILE A 11 -10.71 8.41 -3.59
N ARG A 12 -11.34 9.37 -4.27
CA ARG A 12 -11.45 10.77 -3.83
C ARG A 12 -12.67 10.99 -2.93
N PRO A 13 -12.74 12.10 -2.18
CA PRO A 13 -13.97 12.51 -1.50
C PRO A 13 -15.17 12.48 -2.46
N GLY A 14 -16.30 11.95 -1.99
CA GLY A 14 -17.51 11.73 -2.80
C GLY A 14 -17.60 10.38 -3.51
N HIS A 15 -16.49 9.62 -3.60
CA HIS A 15 -16.55 8.25 -4.11
C HIS A 15 -17.29 7.32 -3.14
N ALA A 16 -18.09 6.37 -3.63
CA ALA A 16 -18.90 5.45 -2.81
C ALA A 16 -18.08 4.71 -1.73
N ASN A 17 -16.87 4.29 -2.09
CA ASN A 17 -15.94 3.61 -1.18
C ASN A 17 -15.12 4.52 -0.24
N TYR A 18 -15.26 5.84 -0.30
CA TYR A 18 -14.40 6.76 0.48
C TYR A 18 -14.45 6.46 2.00
N LEU A 19 -15.65 6.34 2.56
CA LEU A 19 -15.81 6.03 3.99
C LEU A 19 -15.37 4.61 4.35
N ALA A 20 -15.58 3.65 3.44
CA ALA A 20 -15.12 2.28 3.65
C ALA A 20 -13.58 2.20 3.69
N CYS A 21 -12.89 2.90 2.78
CA CYS A 21 -11.43 3.01 2.80
C CYS A 21 -10.93 3.65 4.10
N HIS A 22 -11.57 4.72 4.57
CA HIS A 22 -11.25 5.34 5.85
C HIS A 22 -11.40 4.35 7.03
N ARG A 23 -12.50 3.60 7.07
CA ARG A 23 -12.74 2.57 8.10
C ARG A 23 -11.67 1.49 8.07
N TYR A 24 -11.33 0.94 6.90
CA TYR A 24 -10.26 -0.04 6.74
C TYR A 24 -8.91 0.48 7.27
N CYS A 25 -8.49 1.67 6.85
CA CYS A 25 -7.19 2.21 7.26
C CYS A 25 -7.13 2.60 8.75
N SER A 26 -8.25 3.06 9.33
CA SER A 26 -8.36 3.34 10.77
C SER A 26 -8.33 2.06 11.60
N ALA A 27 -9.04 1.01 11.16
CA ALA A 27 -9.03 -0.29 11.79
C ALA A 27 -7.66 -0.98 11.67
N ALA A 28 -7.00 -0.88 10.50
CA ALA A 28 -5.64 -1.36 10.29
C ALA A 28 -4.64 -0.73 11.27
N ARG A 29 -4.75 0.57 11.53
CA ARG A 29 -3.97 1.24 12.57
C ARG A 29 -4.23 0.61 13.94
N LYS A 30 -5.49 0.43 14.33
CA LYS A 30 -5.87 -0.11 15.65
C LYS A 30 -5.32 -1.52 15.86
N VAL A 31 -5.53 -2.42 14.91
CA VAL A 31 -5.00 -3.81 14.96
C VAL A 31 -3.47 -3.82 15.03
N ALA A 32 -2.80 -3.03 14.18
CA ALA A 32 -1.34 -2.96 14.18
C ALA A 32 -0.77 -2.40 15.49
N ASN A 33 -1.37 -1.33 16.03
CA ASN A 33 -0.93 -0.73 17.30
C ASN A 33 -1.18 -1.68 18.48
N ALA A 34 -2.33 -2.37 18.53
CA ALA A 34 -2.61 -3.35 19.56
C ALA A 34 -1.64 -4.54 19.51
N THR A 35 -1.35 -5.05 18.31
CA THR A 35 -0.33 -6.11 18.12
C THR A 35 1.03 -5.65 18.64
N LEU A 36 1.47 -4.45 18.22
CA LEU A 36 2.74 -3.87 18.64
C LEU A 36 2.77 -3.62 20.15
N PHE A 37 1.65 -3.24 20.77
CA PHE A 37 1.55 -3.06 22.21
C PHE A 37 1.88 -4.36 22.94
N HIS A 38 1.24 -5.48 22.61
CA HIS A 38 1.54 -6.75 23.27
C HIS A 38 2.99 -7.19 23.06
N MET A 39 3.55 -7.02 21.85
CA MET A 39 4.95 -7.35 21.58
C MET A 39 5.91 -6.50 22.40
N ARG A 40 5.62 -5.20 22.60
CA ARG A 40 6.42 -4.31 23.45
C ARG A 40 6.31 -4.65 24.93
N GLN A 41 5.10 -4.91 25.44
CA GLN A 41 4.91 -5.31 26.84
C GLN A 41 5.66 -6.60 27.15
N ALA A 42 5.56 -7.60 26.28
CA ALA A 42 6.30 -8.85 26.38
C ALA A 42 7.82 -8.63 26.34
N LEU A 43 8.32 -7.75 25.46
CA LEU A 43 9.74 -7.39 25.43
C LEU A 43 10.21 -6.72 26.73
N PHE A 44 9.43 -5.81 27.29
CA PHE A 44 9.78 -5.08 28.52
C PHE A 44 9.68 -5.95 29.77
N ALA A 45 8.82 -6.96 29.75
CA ALA A 45 8.74 -8.01 30.77
C ALA A 45 9.73 -9.17 30.52
N GLU A 46 10.73 -8.98 29.66
CA GLU A 46 11.78 -9.96 29.33
C GLU A 46 11.27 -11.33 28.83
N THR A 47 10.05 -11.37 28.31
CA THR A 47 9.36 -12.57 27.81
C THR A 47 8.87 -12.35 26.37
N PRO A 48 9.78 -12.05 25.41
CA PRO A 48 9.39 -11.61 24.07
C PRO A 48 8.53 -12.66 23.35
N ILE A 49 7.48 -12.18 22.67
CA ILE A 49 6.57 -13.01 21.90
C ILE A 49 6.72 -12.75 20.39
N SER A 50 6.45 -13.79 19.61
CA SER A 50 6.32 -13.69 18.16
C SER A 50 5.03 -12.95 17.75
N ALA A 51 5.00 -12.42 16.53
CA ALA A 51 3.78 -11.84 15.97
C ALA A 51 2.62 -12.85 15.87
N SER A 52 2.93 -14.15 15.70
CA SER A 52 1.91 -15.22 15.72
C SER A 52 1.29 -15.40 17.10
N GLN A 53 2.11 -15.36 18.17
CA GLN A 53 1.60 -15.37 19.54
C GLN A 53 0.79 -14.11 19.85
N ALA A 54 1.25 -12.93 19.39
CA ALA A 54 0.49 -11.68 19.53
C ALA A 54 -0.85 -11.73 18.77
N ASP A 55 -0.90 -12.30 17.55
CA ASP A 55 -2.13 -12.51 16.78
C ASP A 55 -3.12 -13.42 17.52
N LYS A 56 -2.64 -14.56 18.07
CA LYS A 56 -3.45 -15.47 18.89
C LYS A 56 -4.00 -14.77 20.13
N ARG A 57 -3.18 -13.97 20.79
CA ARG A 57 -3.58 -13.18 21.96
C ARG A 57 -4.67 -12.16 21.61
N LEU A 58 -4.47 -11.40 20.53
CA LEU A 58 -5.46 -10.43 20.03
C LEU A 58 -6.81 -11.10 19.72
N LYS A 59 -6.80 -12.26 19.05
CA LYS A 59 -8.02 -13.02 18.74
C LYS A 59 -8.80 -13.44 19.99
N LYS A 60 -8.10 -13.79 21.07
CA LYS A 60 -8.68 -14.32 22.30
C LYS A 60 -9.11 -13.21 23.27
N GLU A 61 -8.22 -12.24 23.51
CA GLU A 61 -8.35 -11.24 24.58
C GLU A 61 -8.90 -9.89 24.08
N HIS A 62 -8.73 -9.57 22.80
CA HIS A 62 -9.12 -8.27 22.21
C HIS A 62 -9.90 -8.48 20.90
N LYS A 63 -10.92 -9.34 20.97
CA LYS A 63 -11.73 -9.75 19.83
C LYS A 63 -12.45 -8.56 19.18
N ASP A 64 -12.88 -7.58 19.97
CA ASP A 64 -13.47 -6.32 19.52
C ASP A 64 -12.54 -5.55 18.58
N VAL A 65 -11.24 -5.50 18.89
CA VAL A 65 -10.21 -4.88 18.04
C VAL A 65 -9.91 -5.76 16.82
N TYR A 66 -9.75 -7.07 17.03
CA TYR A 66 -9.42 -8.00 15.95
C TYR A 66 -10.51 -8.08 14.88
N GLN A 67 -11.77 -7.94 15.26
CA GLN A 67 -12.93 -8.03 14.36
C GLN A 67 -13.28 -6.71 13.67
N LEU A 68 -12.55 -5.61 13.94
CA LEU A 68 -12.68 -4.37 13.15
C LEU A 68 -12.31 -4.58 11.68
N LEU A 69 -11.52 -5.61 11.38
CA LEU A 69 -11.22 -6.06 10.02
C LEU A 69 -11.67 -7.51 9.84
N PRO A 70 -11.90 -7.94 8.59
CA PRO A 70 -11.98 -9.36 8.27
C PRO A 70 -10.73 -10.10 8.75
N SER A 71 -10.86 -11.36 9.17
CA SER A 71 -9.76 -12.13 9.76
C SER A 71 -8.49 -12.16 8.92
N ALA A 72 -8.61 -12.28 7.59
CA ALA A 72 -7.46 -12.24 6.68
C ALA A 72 -6.71 -10.90 6.74
N GLY A 73 -7.45 -9.80 6.84
CA GLY A 73 -6.91 -8.45 7.00
C GLY A 73 -6.22 -8.27 8.34
N SER A 74 -6.88 -8.64 9.45
CA SER A 74 -6.27 -8.56 10.79
C SER A 74 -4.99 -9.39 10.90
N GLN A 75 -5.01 -10.62 10.41
CA GLN A 75 -3.83 -11.48 10.36
C GLN A 75 -2.71 -10.88 9.52
N ARG A 76 -3.04 -10.26 8.37
CA ARG A 76 -2.01 -9.61 7.55
C ARG A 76 -1.41 -8.39 8.25
N MET A 77 -2.22 -7.61 8.96
CA MET A 77 -1.72 -6.48 9.76
C MET A 77 -0.78 -6.94 10.88
N THR A 78 -1.08 -8.04 11.56
CA THR A 78 -0.21 -8.59 12.62
C THR A 78 1.11 -9.12 12.05
N GLN A 79 1.08 -9.78 10.88
CA GLN A 79 2.28 -10.20 10.15
C GLN A 79 3.18 -9.03 9.75
N ILE A 80 2.61 -7.94 9.22
CA ILE A 80 3.38 -6.74 8.84
C ILE A 80 4.07 -6.12 10.06
N VAL A 81 3.41 -6.10 11.23
CA VAL A 81 4.05 -5.69 12.49
C VAL A 81 5.20 -6.63 12.85
N GLY A 82 5.00 -7.94 12.70
CA GLY A 82 6.02 -8.95 12.91
C GLY A 82 7.25 -8.79 12.02
N ASP A 83 7.06 -8.50 10.74
CA ASP A 83 8.15 -8.28 9.79
C ASP A 83 8.95 -7.03 10.18
N ALA A 84 8.28 -5.92 10.51
CA ALA A 84 8.93 -4.72 11.02
C ALA A 84 9.70 -4.96 12.33
N TRP A 85 9.15 -5.80 13.21
CA TRP A 85 9.79 -6.19 14.47
C TRP A 85 11.06 -7.01 14.25
N LYS A 86 11.02 -8.00 13.34
CA LYS A 86 12.19 -8.79 12.94
C LYS A 86 13.27 -7.91 12.33
N SER A 87 12.91 -6.99 11.44
CA SER A 87 13.85 -6.04 10.85
C SER A 87 14.50 -5.15 11.92
N TRP A 88 13.75 -4.71 12.92
CA TRP A 88 14.32 -3.95 14.04
C TRP A 88 15.28 -4.80 14.89
N LEU A 89 14.95 -6.06 15.20
CA LEU A 89 15.84 -6.95 15.93
C LEU A 89 17.16 -7.16 15.18
N ALA A 90 17.09 -7.46 13.87
CA ALA A 90 18.25 -7.62 13.02
C ALA A 90 19.12 -6.34 12.99
N ALA A 91 18.50 -5.17 12.82
CA ALA A 91 19.22 -3.90 12.86
C ALA A 91 19.84 -3.62 14.24
N LYS A 92 19.13 -3.92 15.33
CA LYS A 92 19.62 -3.75 16.71
C LYS A 92 20.85 -4.62 16.96
N ASP A 93 20.87 -5.86 16.47
CA ASP A 93 21.99 -6.78 16.66
C ASP A 93 23.18 -6.40 15.76
N ASP A 94 22.94 -6.04 14.49
CA ASP A 94 24.01 -5.54 13.62
C ASP A 94 24.60 -4.23 14.13
N PHE A 95 23.81 -3.32 14.72
CA PHE A 95 24.32 -2.09 15.33
C PHE A 95 25.30 -2.34 16.48
N LYS A 96 25.14 -3.42 17.25
CA LYS A 96 26.08 -3.76 18.34
C LYS A 96 27.47 -4.09 17.79
N ILE A 97 27.54 -4.71 16.61
CA ILE A 97 28.77 -5.16 15.96
C ILE A 97 29.34 -4.03 15.06
N ASN A 98 28.46 -3.33 14.35
CA ASN A 98 28.79 -2.38 13.29
C ASN A 98 28.15 -0.99 13.52
N PRO A 99 28.42 -0.29 14.63
CA PRO A 99 27.75 0.97 14.95
C PRO A 99 27.99 2.06 13.89
N HIS A 100 29.15 2.04 13.22
CA HIS A 100 29.53 3.00 12.17
C HIS A 100 28.64 2.94 10.91
N LYS A 101 27.92 1.83 10.66
CA LYS A 101 26.96 1.72 9.55
C LYS A 101 25.69 2.57 9.76
N TYR A 102 25.49 3.09 10.97
CA TYR A 102 24.26 3.76 11.38
C TYR A 102 24.53 5.17 11.86
N LYS A 103 23.65 6.11 11.49
CA LYS A 103 23.69 7.48 12.04
C LYS A 103 23.31 7.54 13.52
N ALA A 104 22.54 6.56 13.99
CA ALA A 104 22.08 6.44 15.38
C ALA A 104 21.61 5.02 15.66
N ARG A 105 21.47 4.69 16.95
CA ARG A 105 20.94 3.39 17.40
C ARG A 105 19.52 3.13 16.82
N PRO A 106 19.27 1.94 16.24
CA PRO A 106 17.95 1.57 15.73
C PRO A 106 16.86 1.66 16.81
N ARG A 107 15.82 2.43 16.52
CA ARG A 107 14.69 2.64 17.44
C ARG A 107 13.67 1.53 17.33
N ILE A 108 13.12 1.12 18.47
CA ILE A 108 12.00 0.18 18.53
C ILE A 108 10.82 0.69 17.69
N PRO A 109 10.09 -0.19 16.96
CA PRO A 109 8.93 0.23 16.18
C PRO A 109 7.93 0.99 17.04
N GLY A 110 7.47 2.14 16.52
CA GLY A 110 6.55 3.05 17.20
C GLY A 110 5.09 2.88 16.77
N TYR A 111 4.18 3.39 17.59
CA TYR A 111 2.75 3.39 17.28
C TYR A 111 2.42 4.39 16.16
N SER A 112 1.53 3.98 15.26
CA SER A 112 1.01 4.85 14.21
C SER A 112 -0.06 5.79 14.77
N LYS A 113 0.09 7.11 14.58
CA LYS A 113 -0.88 8.12 15.03
C LYS A 113 -2.02 8.31 14.03
N GLY A 114 -1.70 8.39 12.73
CA GLY A 114 -2.65 8.51 11.63
C GLY A 114 -3.10 7.17 11.06
N ALA A 115 -4.05 7.23 10.12
CA ALA A 115 -4.51 6.07 9.36
C ALA A 115 -3.33 5.28 8.77
N ARG A 116 -3.43 3.95 8.76
CA ARG A 116 -2.38 3.05 8.27
C ARG A 116 -2.88 2.35 7.00
N THR A 117 -1.96 2.04 6.10
CA THR A 117 -2.28 1.18 4.94
C THR A 117 -2.89 -0.13 5.40
N TYR A 118 -4.09 -0.43 4.92
CA TYR A 118 -4.72 -1.75 5.06
C TYR A 118 -4.17 -2.65 3.95
N VAL A 119 -3.81 -3.89 4.27
CA VAL A 119 -3.26 -4.85 3.32
C VAL A 119 -3.97 -6.18 3.48
N VAL A 120 -4.32 -6.82 2.37
CA VAL A 120 -4.90 -8.14 2.34
C VAL A 120 -4.30 -8.97 1.21
N ASN A 121 -4.02 -10.24 1.49
CA ASN A 121 -3.46 -11.17 0.50
C ASN A 121 -4.60 -11.96 -0.18
N ARG A 122 -4.23 -12.92 -1.03
CA ARG A 122 -5.15 -13.79 -1.79
C ARG A 122 -6.29 -14.43 -0.98
N ASN A 123 -6.09 -14.63 0.33
CA ASN A 123 -7.09 -15.18 1.24
C ASN A 123 -8.11 -14.16 1.76
N GLY A 124 -8.15 -12.94 1.23
CA GLY A 124 -9.12 -11.92 1.65
C GLY A 124 -9.71 -11.09 0.52
N TYR A 125 -9.56 -11.55 -0.73
CA TYR A 125 -10.29 -11.02 -1.88
C TYR A 125 -10.52 -12.10 -2.94
N LYS A 126 -11.44 -11.82 -3.86
CA LYS A 126 -11.61 -12.50 -5.14
C LYS A 126 -11.86 -11.47 -6.24
N ILE A 127 -11.64 -11.85 -7.49
CA ILE A 127 -11.94 -11.02 -8.65
C ILE A 127 -12.92 -11.78 -9.53
N VAL A 128 -14.03 -11.13 -9.89
CA VAL A 128 -15.09 -11.69 -10.74
C VAL A 128 -15.48 -10.62 -11.75
N ASP A 129 -15.43 -10.95 -13.04
CA ASP A 129 -15.72 -10.04 -14.16
C ASP A 129 -14.97 -8.70 -14.07
N GLY A 130 -13.69 -8.76 -13.69
CA GLY A 130 -12.83 -7.58 -13.51
C GLY A 130 -13.18 -6.72 -12.30
N MET A 131 -14.02 -7.20 -11.38
CA MET A 131 -14.40 -6.50 -10.15
C MET A 131 -13.74 -7.12 -8.92
N ILE A 132 -13.07 -6.31 -8.12
CA ILE A 132 -12.45 -6.71 -6.85
C ILE A 132 -13.52 -6.80 -5.76
N HIS A 133 -13.65 -7.98 -5.16
CA HIS A 133 -14.49 -8.21 -3.99
C HIS A 133 -13.61 -8.53 -2.77
N LEU A 134 -13.64 -7.68 -1.74
CA LEU A 134 -12.95 -7.93 -0.48
C LEU A 134 -13.81 -8.81 0.45
N SER A 135 -13.17 -9.69 1.23
CA SER A 135 -13.85 -10.43 2.30
C SER A 135 -14.44 -9.47 3.32
N GLY A 136 -15.64 -9.76 3.82
CA GLY A 136 -16.30 -8.93 4.82
C GLY A 136 -16.64 -7.50 4.36
N ALA A 137 -16.52 -7.21 3.05
CA ALA A 137 -16.78 -5.88 2.47
C ALA A 137 -18.13 -5.28 2.89
N LYS A 138 -19.18 -6.11 2.96
CA LYS A 138 -20.53 -5.68 3.38
C LYS A 138 -20.54 -5.04 4.78
N ALA A 139 -19.81 -5.61 5.74
CA ALA A 139 -19.75 -5.09 7.11
C ALA A 139 -19.05 -3.72 7.20
N VAL A 140 -18.16 -3.43 6.25
CA VAL A 140 -17.41 -2.16 6.19
C VAL A 140 -18.09 -1.15 5.26
N GLY A 141 -19.04 -1.58 4.44
CA GLY A 141 -19.72 -0.78 3.42
C GLY A 141 -18.90 -0.59 2.14
N PHE A 142 -18.01 -1.53 1.83
CA PHE A 142 -17.18 -1.48 0.62
C PHE A 142 -17.89 -2.13 -0.57
N GLN A 143 -18.01 -1.38 -1.66
CA GLN A 143 -18.53 -1.82 -2.94
C GLN A 143 -17.40 -2.36 -3.84
N PRO A 144 -17.66 -3.35 -4.70
CA PRO A 144 -16.66 -3.86 -5.62
C PRO A 144 -16.06 -2.77 -6.52
N VAL A 145 -14.78 -2.89 -6.84
CA VAL A 145 -14.05 -1.88 -7.64
C VAL A 145 -13.45 -2.54 -8.88
N LYS A 146 -13.58 -1.89 -10.03
CA LYS A 146 -13.04 -2.37 -11.29
C LYS A 146 -11.50 -2.39 -11.28
N THR A 147 -10.92 -3.45 -11.81
CA THR A 147 -9.48 -3.61 -12.09
C THR A 147 -9.29 -4.01 -13.54
N THR A 148 -8.18 -3.59 -14.16
CA THR A 148 -7.79 -4.07 -15.49
C THR A 148 -6.76 -5.21 -15.44
N VAL A 149 -6.40 -5.69 -14.24
CA VAL A 149 -5.30 -6.65 -14.08
C VAL A 149 -5.68 -8.06 -14.49
N CYS A 150 -6.85 -8.56 -14.08
CA CYS A 150 -7.38 -9.85 -14.52
C CYS A 150 -8.92 -9.85 -14.47
N GLN A 151 -9.54 -10.74 -15.25
CA GLN A 151 -11.00 -10.89 -15.29
C GLN A 151 -11.53 -11.75 -14.14
N HIS A 152 -10.82 -12.83 -13.82
CA HIS A 152 -11.24 -13.75 -12.77
C HIS A 152 -10.03 -14.21 -11.95
N GLN A 153 -10.20 -14.22 -10.63
CA GLN A 153 -9.29 -14.86 -9.70
C GLN A 153 -10.10 -15.37 -8.51
N ALA A 154 -10.04 -16.67 -8.27
CA ALA A 154 -10.80 -17.27 -7.18
C ALA A 154 -10.27 -16.81 -5.81
N PHE A 155 -11.12 -16.97 -4.81
CA PHE A 155 -10.73 -16.73 -3.44
C PHE A 155 -9.63 -17.70 -3.01
N ASN A 156 -8.58 -17.20 -2.37
CA ASN A 156 -7.44 -18.01 -1.92
C ASN A 156 -6.78 -18.82 -3.07
N GLU A 157 -6.71 -18.22 -4.27
CA GLU A 157 -6.03 -18.82 -5.42
C GLU A 157 -4.59 -19.23 -5.07
N LYS A 158 -4.16 -20.37 -5.64
CA LYS A 158 -2.81 -20.89 -5.39
C LYS A 158 -1.74 -19.92 -5.88
N ALA A 159 -0.58 -19.91 -5.22
CA ALA A 159 0.43 -18.89 -5.41
C ALA A 159 1.00 -18.82 -6.82
N ASP A 160 1.19 -19.98 -7.41
CA ASP A 160 1.67 -20.24 -8.76
C ASP A 160 0.65 -19.87 -9.85
N LYS A 161 -0.64 -19.77 -9.50
CA LYS A 161 -1.73 -19.45 -10.44
C LYS A 161 -2.26 -18.03 -10.30
N ALA A 162 -2.03 -17.39 -9.16
CA ALA A 162 -2.58 -16.08 -8.86
C ALA A 162 -1.80 -14.97 -9.60
N VAL A 163 -2.52 -14.15 -10.35
CA VAL A 163 -1.97 -12.96 -11.02
C VAL A 163 -1.85 -11.80 -10.04
N VAL A 164 -2.95 -11.51 -9.34
CA VAL A 164 -2.97 -10.52 -8.25
C VAL A 164 -2.46 -11.19 -6.99
N THR A 165 -1.52 -10.54 -6.31
CA THR A 165 -0.83 -11.08 -5.13
C THR A 165 -1.38 -10.50 -3.84
N ASP A 166 -1.56 -9.19 -3.79
CA ASP A 166 -2.07 -8.45 -2.65
C ASP A 166 -2.84 -7.20 -3.08
N ILE A 167 -3.78 -6.78 -2.23
CA ILE A 167 -4.52 -5.53 -2.39
C ILE A 167 -4.26 -4.66 -1.17
N ARG A 168 -3.95 -3.39 -1.41
CA ARG A 168 -3.68 -2.40 -0.37
C ARG A 168 -4.63 -1.23 -0.50
N ILE A 169 -5.07 -0.69 0.63
CA ILE A 169 -5.76 0.59 0.69
C ILE A 169 -4.83 1.56 1.41
N VAL A 170 -4.24 2.47 0.64
CA VAL A 170 -3.24 3.43 1.10
C VAL A 170 -3.92 4.77 1.39
N PRO A 171 -3.89 5.28 2.63
CA PRO A 171 -4.34 6.63 2.92
C PRO A 171 -3.34 7.66 2.39
N LEU A 172 -3.84 8.66 1.64
CA LEU A 172 -3.05 9.74 1.03
C LEU A 172 -3.36 11.11 1.65
N GLY A 173 -3.89 11.12 2.88
CA GLY A 173 -4.38 12.34 3.55
C GLY A 173 -5.86 12.56 3.28
N THR A 174 -6.21 13.27 2.20
CA THR A 174 -7.60 13.60 1.83
C THR A 174 -8.25 12.62 0.87
N SER A 175 -7.52 11.58 0.46
CA SER A 175 -7.98 10.56 -0.48
C SER A 175 -7.34 9.22 -0.14
N PHE A 176 -7.78 8.17 -0.83
CA PHE A 176 -7.19 6.84 -0.72
C PHE A 176 -6.78 6.34 -2.10
N CYS A 177 -5.80 5.45 -2.14
CA CYS A 177 -5.42 4.70 -3.33
C CYS A 177 -5.59 3.22 -3.03
N ILE A 178 -6.39 2.53 -3.84
CA ILE A 178 -6.40 1.07 -3.86
C ILE A 178 -5.27 0.64 -4.79
N GLU A 179 -4.26 0.00 -4.22
CA GLU A 179 -3.15 -0.59 -4.96
C GLU A 179 -3.42 -2.07 -5.16
N VAL A 180 -3.44 -2.51 -6.41
CA VAL A 180 -3.57 -3.92 -6.80
C VAL A 180 -2.20 -4.40 -7.21
N GLY A 181 -1.51 -5.13 -6.33
CA GLY A 181 -0.21 -5.71 -6.60
C GLY A 181 -0.35 -6.96 -7.45
N TYR A 182 0.43 -7.07 -8.52
CA TYR A 182 0.38 -8.22 -9.42
C TYR A 182 1.74 -8.56 -10.01
N GLU A 183 1.90 -9.82 -10.39
CA GLU A 183 3.05 -10.31 -11.11
C GLU A 183 2.67 -10.51 -12.58
N LYS A 184 3.55 -10.05 -13.47
CA LYS A 184 3.38 -10.23 -14.92
C LYS A 184 4.71 -10.65 -15.50
N GLU A 185 4.72 -11.63 -16.40
CA GLU A 185 5.91 -11.90 -17.19
C GLU A 185 6.26 -10.68 -18.04
N ALA A 186 7.52 -10.25 -17.96
CA ALA A 186 8.04 -9.28 -18.91
C ALA A 186 8.06 -9.94 -20.29
N THR A 187 7.04 -9.68 -21.10
CA THR A 187 7.10 -10.02 -22.53
C THR A 187 8.19 -9.15 -23.16
N PRO A 188 9.10 -9.74 -23.96
CA PRO A 188 10.00 -8.96 -24.79
C PRO A 188 9.19 -7.93 -25.57
N THR A 189 9.74 -6.72 -25.73
CA THR A 189 9.14 -5.68 -26.53
C THR A 189 8.83 -6.27 -27.90
N THR A 190 7.54 -6.33 -28.28
CA THR A 190 7.16 -6.54 -29.68
C THR A 190 7.94 -5.56 -30.53
N LEU A 191 8.44 -6.00 -31.69
CA LEU A 191 9.04 -5.10 -32.68
C LEU A 191 8.04 -3.98 -32.95
N LEU A 192 8.36 -2.78 -32.46
CA LEU A 192 7.55 -1.59 -32.69
C LEU A 192 7.78 -1.14 -34.13
N ASP A 193 6.75 -0.57 -34.76
CA ASP A 193 6.90 0.07 -36.05
C ASP A 193 7.74 1.35 -35.89
N MET A 194 9.00 1.29 -36.32
CA MET A 194 9.98 2.38 -36.18
C MET A 194 9.60 3.65 -36.96
N ARG A 195 8.59 3.59 -37.84
CA ARG A 195 8.04 4.76 -38.54
C ARG A 195 7.07 5.54 -37.65
N ARG A 196 6.56 4.94 -36.58
CA ARG A 196 5.63 5.56 -35.65
C ARG A 196 6.41 6.14 -34.48
N ALA A 197 6.26 7.44 -34.27
CA ALA A 197 6.96 8.16 -33.23
C ALA A 197 5.98 8.81 -32.26
N PHE A 198 6.33 8.74 -30.98
CA PHE A 198 5.80 9.62 -29.93
C PHE A 198 6.94 10.51 -29.45
N SER A 199 6.68 11.80 -29.40
CA SER A 199 7.62 12.78 -28.83
C SER A 199 7.03 13.33 -27.54
N ILE A 200 7.88 13.44 -26.53
CA ILE A 200 7.56 13.93 -25.20
C ILE A 200 8.44 15.15 -24.97
N ASP A 201 7.82 16.32 -24.86
CA ASP A 201 8.49 17.55 -24.45
C ASP A 201 8.08 17.89 -23.01
N ILE A 202 9.06 18.15 -22.14
CA ILE A 202 8.84 18.40 -20.72
C ILE A 202 8.97 19.91 -20.47
N GLY A 203 7.90 20.52 -19.98
CA GLY A 203 7.84 21.96 -19.69
C GLY A 203 7.45 22.26 -18.24
N ILE A 204 7.23 23.55 -17.97
CA ILE A 204 6.85 24.04 -16.62
C ILE A 204 5.33 24.15 -16.49
N ASP A 205 4.70 24.94 -17.36
CA ASP A 205 3.25 25.20 -17.27
C ASP A 205 2.43 24.06 -17.89
N ASN A 206 2.87 23.57 -19.05
CA ASN A 206 2.52 22.24 -19.56
C ASN A 206 3.67 21.31 -19.14
N LEU A 207 3.44 20.49 -18.13
CA LEU A 207 4.47 19.58 -17.61
C LEU A 207 4.96 18.65 -18.71
N VAL A 208 4.02 18.14 -19.51
CA VAL A 208 4.31 17.26 -20.63
C VAL A 208 3.43 17.65 -21.80
N ALA A 209 4.04 17.85 -22.96
CA ALA A 209 3.38 17.81 -24.24
C ALA A 209 3.69 16.46 -24.92
N LEU A 210 2.66 15.66 -25.15
CA LEU A 210 2.75 14.44 -25.95
C LEU A 210 2.20 14.69 -27.33
N VAL A 211 3.02 14.42 -28.34
CA VAL A 211 2.64 14.47 -29.76
C VAL A 211 3.02 13.16 -30.44
N SER A 212 2.34 12.83 -31.53
CA SER A 212 2.66 11.68 -32.35
C SER A 212 2.50 12.02 -33.82
N ASN A 213 3.25 11.31 -34.67
CA ASN A 213 3.07 11.37 -36.12
C ASN A 213 1.90 10.49 -36.62
N GLN A 214 1.14 9.87 -35.72
CA GLN A 214 -0.04 9.08 -36.06
C GLN A 214 -1.26 9.99 -36.27
N PRO A 215 -1.98 9.88 -37.41
CA PRO A 215 -3.05 10.79 -37.78
C PRO A 215 -4.28 10.71 -36.86
N ASP A 216 -4.47 9.61 -36.18
CA ASP A 216 -5.57 9.35 -35.23
C ASP A 216 -5.24 9.80 -33.79
N TYR A 217 -4.00 10.21 -33.52
CA TYR A 217 -3.61 10.68 -32.20
C TYR A 217 -3.87 12.17 -32.03
N ARG A 218 -4.59 12.53 -30.96
CA ARG A 218 -4.76 13.93 -30.56
C ARG A 218 -3.67 14.30 -29.56
N PRO A 219 -2.88 15.36 -29.79
CA PRO A 219 -1.89 15.85 -28.84
C PRO A 219 -2.48 16.05 -27.44
N VAL A 220 -1.73 15.64 -26.42
CA VAL A 220 -2.13 15.75 -25.02
C VAL A 220 -1.19 16.69 -24.28
N LEU A 221 -1.78 17.67 -23.59
CA LEU A 221 -1.07 18.54 -22.65
C LEU A 221 -1.40 18.15 -21.22
N ILE A 222 -0.38 17.75 -20.46
CA ILE A 222 -0.49 17.48 -19.03
C ILE A 222 -0.17 18.79 -18.30
N LYS A 223 -1.13 19.34 -17.55
CA LYS A 223 -0.95 20.59 -16.80
C LYS A 223 0.10 20.44 -15.69
N GLY A 224 1.10 21.32 -15.68
CA GLY A 224 2.16 21.37 -14.66
C GLY A 224 1.89 22.31 -13.47
N LYS A 225 0.88 23.18 -13.57
CA LYS A 225 0.56 24.18 -12.53
C LYS A 225 0.39 23.59 -11.12
N VAL A 226 -0.16 22.37 -11.00
CA VAL A 226 -0.32 21.68 -9.70
C VAL A 226 1.05 21.36 -9.09
N ILE A 227 1.97 20.80 -9.89
CA ILE A 227 3.33 20.48 -9.44
C ILE A 227 4.09 21.76 -9.09
N LYS A 228 3.95 22.81 -9.91
CA LYS A 228 4.53 24.14 -9.64
C LYS A 228 4.06 24.70 -8.28
N SER A 229 2.77 24.57 -7.96
CA SER A 229 2.21 24.98 -6.67
C SER A 229 2.80 24.18 -5.49
N ILE A 230 2.91 22.85 -5.64
CA ILE A 230 3.54 21.99 -4.63
C ILE A 230 5.01 22.39 -4.41
N ASN A 231 5.77 22.64 -5.48
CA ASN A 231 7.16 23.07 -5.40
C ASN A 231 7.31 24.43 -4.71
N ALA A 232 6.40 25.37 -5.00
CA ALA A 232 6.37 26.68 -4.34
C ALA A 232 6.13 26.54 -2.81
N MET A 233 5.21 25.65 -2.41
CA MET A 233 4.97 25.35 -0.98
C MET A 233 6.20 24.72 -0.33
N TYR A 234 6.85 23.76 -0.99
CA TYR A 234 8.08 23.15 -0.50
C TYR A 234 9.16 24.19 -0.25
N ASN A 235 9.40 25.10 -1.20
CA ASN A 235 10.41 26.15 -1.07
C ASN A 235 10.12 27.09 0.11
N LYS A 236 8.84 27.45 0.33
CA LYS A 236 8.42 28.23 1.51
C LYS A 236 8.73 27.50 2.81
N ASN A 237 8.38 26.21 2.89
CA ASN A 237 8.63 25.39 4.08
C ASN A 237 10.14 25.23 4.34
N LYS A 238 10.93 24.97 3.30
CA LYS A 238 12.39 24.85 3.40
C LYS A 238 13.03 26.14 3.93
N ALA A 239 12.61 27.30 3.40
CA ALA A 239 13.10 28.60 3.87
C ALA A 239 12.73 28.87 5.34
N GLY A 240 11.54 28.42 5.78
CA GLY A 240 11.13 28.53 7.19
C GLY A 240 11.91 27.64 8.16
N LEU A 241 12.41 26.49 7.69
CA LEU A 241 13.23 25.56 8.49
C LEU A 241 14.72 25.93 8.54
N ALA A 242 15.15 26.86 7.69
CA ALA A 242 16.53 27.37 7.67
C ALA A 242 16.74 28.60 8.57
N LYS A 243 15.70 29.01 9.30
CA LYS A 243 15.75 29.99 10.38
C LYS A 243 15.83 29.27 11.72
#